data_AF-A0A7X4XLN5-F1
#
_entry.id   AF-A0A7X4XLN5-F1
#
_cell.length_a   1.000
_cell.length_b   1.000
_cell.length_c   1.000
_cell.angle_alpha   90.00
_cell.angle_beta   90.00
_cell.angle_gamma   90.00
#
_symmetry.space_group_name_H-M   'P 1'
#
loop_
_entity.id
_entity.type
_entity.pdbx_description
1 polymer ?
#
loop_
_entity_poly.entity_id
_entity_poly.type
_entity_poly.pdbx_seq_one_letter_code
_entity_poly.pdbx_strand_id
1 'polypeptide(L)'
;MMNSVKLGWGIGKDGKYKHIRSVDNGLKCDCVCPDCLQPLVANQGSVKRWHFAHASNSSCKGESVIHRIAKRVIVNAAHSGLPLYLSSNGGAVYEQDKDGIVHSKEWYAPERQYHIRQAKEEVKLGSQIVDVLCHDKAGNTLAVEIFYTHKKSDVDIEKFAKNTVEAIEIDVSGIPWDATYEQIEKAVLQNARRTVLHSPQADQARAELVRDIEERLSADLAAFDAMIEMILNGGYESLDYPVLSHLVNHRDSKGVLHTGRSERRPKLTSLDKDIVRLKTGLVRTTGVVSNKVEIDVFFSLSDLIDMAKPTKPALLIVYDKDRPRLEWLCVEKWQEKVNEMALVDLINKMPHIKLLPRFQKLKDKYK
;
A
#
# COMPACT_ATOMS: atom_id res chain seq x y z
N MET A 1 -50.73 -3.18 2.52
CA MET A 1 -50.56 -2.29 3.68
C MET A 1 -49.12 -1.82 3.70
N MET A 2 -48.86 -0.54 3.43
CA MET A 2 -47.49 -0.01 3.53
C MET A 2 -47.13 0.10 5.01
N ASN A 3 -46.02 -0.53 5.40
CA ASN A 3 -45.52 -0.49 6.78
C ASN A 3 -45.23 0.97 7.16
N SER A 4 -46.06 1.54 8.04
CA SER A 4 -45.79 2.84 8.65
C SER A 4 -44.55 2.72 9.53
N VAL A 5 -43.51 3.51 9.23
CA VAL A 5 -42.28 3.57 10.02
C VAL A 5 -42.63 4.06 11.43
N LYS A 6 -42.25 3.28 12.45
CA LYS A 6 -42.44 3.65 13.86
C LYS A 6 -41.28 4.53 14.31
N LEU A 7 -41.59 5.69 14.89
CA LEU A 7 -40.60 6.66 15.33
C LEU A 7 -40.71 6.90 16.85
N GLY A 8 -39.58 7.06 17.53
CA GLY A 8 -39.53 7.39 18.96
C GLY A 8 -39.55 8.89 19.22
N TRP A 9 -39.30 9.70 18.19
CA TRP A 9 -39.16 11.14 18.30
C TRP A 9 -39.89 11.88 17.18
N GLY A 10 -40.33 13.09 17.51
CA GLY A 10 -40.84 14.09 16.57
C GLY A 10 -40.25 15.47 16.89
N ILE A 11 -40.47 16.44 16.00
CA ILE A 11 -40.15 17.85 16.24
C ILE A 11 -41.44 18.57 16.67
N GLY A 12 -41.43 19.21 17.84
CA GLY A 12 -42.55 20.01 18.31
C GLY A 12 -42.62 21.38 17.62
N LYS A 13 -43.71 22.14 17.84
CA LYS A 13 -43.87 23.52 17.33
C LYS A 13 -42.76 24.49 17.78
N ASP A 14 -42.09 24.18 18.89
CA ASP A 14 -40.94 24.92 19.40
C ASP A 14 -39.63 24.62 18.63
N GLY A 15 -39.68 23.78 17.60
CA GLY A 15 -38.54 23.34 16.81
C GLY A 15 -37.62 22.36 17.54
N LYS A 16 -38.02 21.86 18.73
CA LYS A 16 -37.22 20.95 19.54
C LYS A 16 -37.65 19.51 19.32
N TYR A 17 -36.69 18.60 19.41
CA TYR A 17 -36.96 17.17 19.45
C TYR A 17 -37.72 16.81 20.72
N LYS A 18 -38.82 16.07 20.57
CA LYS A 18 -39.66 15.55 21.65
C LYS A 18 -39.71 14.03 21.55
N HIS A 19 -39.47 13.36 22.67
CA HIS A 19 -39.59 11.92 22.76
C HIS A 19 -41.07 11.53 22.86
N ILE A 20 -41.46 10.35 22.39
CA ILE A 20 -42.84 9.87 22.47
C ILE A 20 -43.38 9.80 23.91
N ARG A 21 -42.51 9.73 24.91
CA ARG A 21 -42.89 9.74 26.35
C ARG A 21 -43.15 11.15 26.90
N SER A 22 -42.80 12.21 26.18
CA SER A 22 -42.85 13.60 26.66
C SER A 22 -43.90 14.46 25.95
N VAL A 23 -44.87 13.84 25.27
CA VAL A 23 -45.89 14.53 24.45
C VAL A 23 -47.29 14.03 24.81
N ASP A 24 -48.30 14.81 24.46
CA ASP A 24 -49.70 14.41 24.57
C ASP A 24 -50.06 13.32 23.54
N ASN A 25 -50.97 12.43 23.91
CA ASN A 25 -51.40 11.35 23.02
C ASN A 25 -52.19 11.87 21.79
N GLY A 26 -52.07 11.16 20.67
CA GLY A 26 -52.77 11.44 19.42
C GLY A 26 -52.20 12.64 18.66
N LEU A 27 -53.08 13.33 17.90
CA LEU A 27 -52.73 14.54 17.15
C LEU A 27 -52.42 15.74 18.05
N LYS A 28 -52.80 15.68 19.34
CA LYS A 28 -52.50 16.74 20.31
C LYS A 28 -51.01 16.89 20.60
N CYS A 29 -50.17 15.91 20.22
CA CYS A 29 -48.72 16.05 20.31
C CYS A 29 -48.17 17.22 19.48
N ASP A 30 -48.90 17.66 18.44
CA ASP A 30 -48.50 18.76 17.55
C ASP A 30 -47.07 18.60 17.00
N CYS A 31 -46.62 17.34 16.83
CA CYS A 31 -45.29 17.01 16.36
C CYS A 31 -45.26 16.75 14.85
N VAL A 32 -44.12 17.02 14.21
CA VAL A 32 -43.84 16.67 12.82
C VAL A 32 -42.66 15.70 12.72
N CYS A 33 -42.60 14.95 11.62
CA CYS A 33 -41.52 14.01 11.34
C CYS A 33 -40.20 14.76 11.09
N PRO A 34 -39.09 14.41 11.76
CA PRO A 34 -37.79 15.04 11.51
C PRO A 34 -37.25 14.87 10.09
N ASP A 35 -37.76 13.88 9.35
CA ASP A 35 -37.28 13.56 8.00
C ASP A 35 -38.12 14.22 6.89
N CYS A 36 -39.44 13.96 6.87
CA CYS A 36 -40.32 14.46 5.82
C CYS A 36 -41.17 15.67 6.22
N LEU A 37 -41.03 16.15 7.47
CA LEU A 37 -41.78 17.28 8.05
C LEU A 37 -43.31 17.10 8.06
N GLN A 38 -43.82 15.91 7.78
CA GLN A 38 -45.25 15.63 7.82
C GLN A 38 -45.76 15.46 9.27
N PRO A 39 -47.02 15.79 9.55
CA PRO A 39 -47.60 15.65 10.89
C PRO A 39 -47.55 14.21 11.41
N LEU A 40 -47.29 14.09 12.71
CA LEU A 40 -47.24 12.83 13.44
C LEU A 40 -48.44 12.68 14.38
N VAL A 41 -48.80 11.42 14.66
CA VAL A 41 -49.76 11.00 15.68
C VAL A 41 -49.00 10.23 16.73
N ALA A 42 -49.03 10.70 17.98
CA ALA A 42 -48.50 9.95 19.11
C ALA A 42 -49.44 8.78 19.44
N ASN A 43 -48.91 7.56 19.49
CA ASN A 43 -49.66 6.35 19.84
C ASN A 43 -49.17 5.82 21.20
N GLN A 44 -49.78 6.28 22.29
CA GLN A 44 -49.43 5.92 23.67
C GLN A 44 -50.47 4.95 24.28
N GLY A 45 -50.56 3.74 23.72
CA GLY A 45 -51.49 2.70 24.19
C GLY A 45 -50.89 1.78 25.26
N SER A 46 -51.72 0.90 25.83
CA SER A 46 -51.29 -0.10 26.84
C SER A 46 -50.72 -1.40 26.23
N VAL A 47 -50.96 -1.65 24.93
CA VAL A 47 -50.62 -2.94 24.29
C VAL A 47 -49.34 -2.88 23.46
N LYS A 48 -49.15 -1.83 22.65
CA LYS A 48 -47.97 -1.67 21.79
C LYS A 48 -47.01 -0.67 22.41
N ARG A 49 -45.71 -0.84 22.17
CA ARG A 49 -44.71 0.19 22.51
C ARG A 49 -45.14 1.53 21.92
N TRP A 50 -44.98 2.58 22.73
CA TRP A 50 -45.36 3.92 22.31
C TRP A 50 -44.51 4.35 21.13
N HIS A 51 -45.15 4.89 20.11
CA HIS A 51 -44.47 5.38 18.90
C HIS A 51 -45.25 6.53 18.28
N PHE A 52 -44.56 7.33 17.49
CA PHE A 52 -45.20 8.17 16.49
C PHE A 52 -45.48 7.37 15.21
N ALA A 53 -46.61 7.68 14.59
CA ALA A 53 -46.94 7.28 13.23
C ALA A 53 -47.26 8.54 12.41
N HIS A 54 -47.08 8.49 11.09
CA HIS A 54 -47.51 9.60 10.23
C HIS A 54 -49.04 9.71 10.25
N ALA A 55 -49.56 10.93 10.36
CA ALA A 55 -51.00 11.20 10.35
C ALA A 55 -51.65 10.89 8.98
N SER A 56 -50.86 11.01 7.91
CA SER A 56 -51.24 10.68 6.54
C SER A 56 -50.33 9.59 5.97
N ASN A 57 -50.75 8.94 4.88
CA ASN A 57 -49.88 8.04 4.14
C ASN A 57 -48.65 8.81 3.65
N SER A 58 -47.46 8.46 4.14
CA SER A 58 -46.20 9.02 3.69
C SER A 58 -45.32 7.91 3.11
N SER A 59 -44.58 8.24 2.04
CA SER A 59 -43.49 7.40 1.51
C SER A 59 -42.17 7.65 2.24
N CYS A 60 -42.24 8.26 3.44
CA CYS A 60 -41.09 8.63 4.23
C CYS A 60 -40.27 7.39 4.56
N LYS A 61 -39.03 7.36 4.06
CA LYS A 61 -38.07 6.32 4.43
C LYS A 61 -37.59 6.49 5.86
N GLY A 62 -37.63 7.72 6.38
CA GLY A 62 -37.13 8.05 7.69
C GLY A 62 -35.61 7.91 7.67
N GLU A 63 -34.89 8.87 7.09
CA GLU A 63 -33.49 9.08 7.50
C GLU A 63 -33.50 8.96 9.02
N SER A 64 -32.76 7.96 9.51
CA SER A 64 -33.06 7.40 10.83
C SER A 64 -33.13 8.54 11.82
N VAL A 65 -34.26 8.70 12.48
CA VAL A 65 -34.44 9.79 13.43
C VAL A 65 -33.31 9.80 14.48
N ILE A 66 -32.75 8.63 14.79
CA ILE A 66 -31.53 8.47 15.59
C ILE A 66 -30.31 9.11 14.94
N HIS A 67 -30.10 8.95 13.62
CA HIS A 67 -29.03 9.60 12.86
C HIS A 67 -29.10 11.13 12.98
N ARG A 68 -30.28 11.72 12.76
CA ARG A 68 -30.48 13.18 12.92
C ARG A 68 -30.26 13.65 14.36
N ILE A 69 -30.77 12.92 15.36
CA ILE A 69 -30.55 13.26 16.77
C ILE A 69 -29.07 13.11 17.15
N ALA A 70 -28.37 12.12 16.62
CA ALA A 70 -26.94 11.92 16.87
C ALA A 70 -26.09 13.08 16.35
N LYS A 71 -26.36 13.60 15.14
CA LYS A 71 -25.74 14.84 14.66
C LYS A 71 -25.98 15.99 15.65
N ARG A 72 -27.22 16.13 16.11
CA ARG A 72 -27.62 17.19 17.04
C ARG A 72 -26.96 17.07 18.41
N VAL A 73 -26.75 15.86 18.92
CA VAL A 73 -26.03 15.62 20.18
C VAL A 73 -24.63 16.22 20.11
N ILE A 74 -23.90 16.04 19.01
CA ILE A 74 -22.54 16.57 18.84
C ILE A 74 -22.55 18.10 18.85
N VAL A 75 -23.54 18.72 18.18
CA VAL A 75 -23.73 20.18 18.23
C VAL A 75 -24.08 20.66 19.64
N ASN A 76 -24.97 19.97 20.36
CA ASN A 76 -25.34 20.31 21.73
C ASN A 76 -24.16 20.13 22.71
N ALA A 77 -23.29 19.16 22.47
CA ALA A 77 -22.08 18.94 23.26
C ALA A 77 -21.14 20.14 23.20
N ALA A 78 -21.03 20.82 22.05
CA ALA A 78 -20.27 22.06 21.91
C ALA A 78 -20.80 23.18 22.84
N HIS A 79 -22.12 23.32 22.94
CA HIS A 79 -22.77 24.30 23.80
C HIS A 79 -22.66 23.95 25.29
N SER A 80 -22.72 22.64 25.60
CA SER A 80 -22.73 22.12 26.97
C SER A 80 -21.33 21.86 27.52
N GLY A 81 -20.29 21.99 26.69
CA GLY A 81 -18.90 21.72 27.07
C GLY A 81 -18.57 20.24 27.27
N LEU A 82 -19.38 19.33 26.72
CA LEU A 82 -19.16 17.88 26.83
C LEU A 82 -18.15 17.41 25.76
N PRO A 83 -17.18 16.55 26.12
CA PRO A 83 -16.22 16.04 25.16
C PRO A 83 -16.79 14.86 24.36
N LEU A 84 -16.24 14.67 23.16
CA LEU A 84 -16.41 13.46 22.36
C LEU A 84 -15.21 12.53 22.61
N TYR A 85 -15.45 11.31 23.10
CA TYR A 85 -14.40 10.33 23.33
C TYR A 85 -14.01 9.62 22.03
N LEU A 86 -12.72 9.65 21.72
CA LEU A 86 -12.10 8.99 20.60
C LEU A 86 -11.21 7.86 21.12
N SER A 87 -11.46 6.64 20.66
CA SER A 87 -10.65 5.47 20.99
C SER A 87 -9.25 5.58 20.40
N SER A 88 -8.29 4.88 21.02
CA SER A 88 -6.98 4.70 20.39
C SER A 88 -7.12 4.01 19.04
N ASN A 89 -6.32 4.42 18.06
CA ASN A 89 -6.26 3.79 16.76
C ASN A 89 -4.81 3.67 16.28
N GLY A 90 -4.57 2.83 15.28
CA GLY A 90 -3.25 2.67 14.69
C GLY A 90 -3.25 1.68 13.56
N GLY A 91 -2.08 1.47 12.98
CA GLY A 91 -1.84 0.49 11.94
C GLY A 91 -0.56 0.80 11.17
N ALA A 92 -0.40 0.17 10.01
CA ALA A 92 0.74 0.40 9.14
C ALA A 92 0.32 1.12 7.86
N VAL A 93 1.17 2.04 7.40
CA VAL A 93 1.15 2.54 6.03
C VAL A 93 2.20 1.82 5.21
N TYR A 94 1.97 1.70 3.91
CA TYR A 94 2.84 1.00 2.97
C TYR A 94 3.15 1.89 1.78
N GLU A 95 4.39 1.81 1.32
CA GLU A 95 4.90 2.48 0.12
C GLU A 95 5.82 1.52 -0.64
N GLN A 96 5.84 1.63 -1.96
CA GLN A 96 6.67 0.80 -2.83
C GLN A 96 7.79 1.65 -3.42
N ASP A 97 9.03 1.19 -3.34
CA ASP A 97 10.15 1.85 -3.99
C ASP A 97 10.27 1.51 -5.48
N LYS A 98 11.28 2.07 -6.16
CA LYS A 98 11.50 1.89 -7.60
C LYS A 98 11.91 0.47 -7.99
N ASP A 99 12.42 -0.32 -7.05
CA ASP A 99 12.77 -1.73 -7.25
C ASP A 99 11.59 -2.67 -6.96
N GLY A 100 10.46 -2.10 -6.53
CA GLY A 100 9.25 -2.82 -6.19
C GLY A 100 9.24 -3.44 -4.80
N ILE A 101 10.19 -3.04 -3.94
CA ILE A 101 10.23 -3.46 -2.54
C ILE A 101 9.17 -2.64 -1.79
N VAL A 102 8.31 -3.35 -1.05
CA VAL A 102 7.30 -2.74 -0.19
C VAL A 102 7.91 -2.43 1.17
N HIS A 103 7.85 -1.16 1.56
CA HIS A 103 8.24 -0.68 2.88
C HIS A 103 7.00 -0.36 3.69
N SER A 104 7.11 -0.45 5.01
CA SER A 104 6.00 -0.17 5.92
C SER A 104 6.44 0.70 7.09
N LYS A 105 5.51 1.51 7.61
CA LYS A 105 5.71 2.30 8.82
C LYS A 105 4.46 2.26 9.70
N GLU A 106 4.67 1.94 10.97
CA GLU A 106 3.60 1.93 11.96
C GLU A 106 3.23 3.35 12.39
N TRP A 107 1.96 3.57 12.69
CA TRP A 107 1.43 4.80 13.22
C TRP A 107 0.44 4.52 14.35
N TYR A 108 0.32 5.49 15.25
CA TYR A 108 -0.52 5.38 16.44
C TYR A 108 -1.16 6.73 16.77
N ALA A 109 -2.45 6.68 17.06
CA ALA A 109 -3.24 7.78 17.59
C ALA A 109 -3.79 7.37 18.97
N PRO A 110 -3.43 8.06 20.07
CA PRO A 110 -3.87 7.68 21.40
C PRO A 110 -5.36 7.95 21.62
N GLU A 111 -5.94 7.23 22.57
CA GLU A 111 -7.27 7.55 23.10
C GLU A 111 -7.27 8.98 23.65
N ARG A 112 -8.31 9.76 23.33
CA ARG A 112 -8.41 11.15 23.75
C ARG A 112 -9.85 11.65 23.85
N GLN A 113 -10.03 12.69 24.66
CA GLN A 113 -11.25 13.48 24.72
C GLN A 113 -11.14 14.68 23.78
N TYR A 114 -11.92 14.66 22.69
CA TYR A 114 -12.05 15.79 21.79
C TYR A 114 -13.00 16.83 22.40
N HIS A 115 -12.45 17.96 22.85
CA HIS A 115 -13.22 19.03 23.48
C HIS A 115 -13.81 19.95 22.41
N ILE A 116 -15.08 19.68 22.04
CA ILE A 116 -15.78 20.43 20.99
C ILE A 116 -16.03 21.87 21.47
N ARG A 117 -15.52 22.85 20.73
CA ARG A 117 -15.81 24.28 20.92
C ARG A 117 -16.90 24.77 20.00
N GLN A 118 -16.85 24.31 18.76
CA GLN A 118 -17.83 24.62 17.75
C GLN A 118 -18.12 23.34 16.96
N ALA A 119 -19.38 23.14 16.61
CA ALA A 119 -19.79 22.07 15.72
C ALA A 119 -20.90 22.57 14.80
N LYS A 120 -20.88 22.13 13.55
CA LYS A 120 -21.89 22.47 12.55
C LYS A 120 -22.28 21.23 11.75
N GLU A 121 -23.59 21.06 11.54
CA GLU A 121 -24.16 19.96 10.76
C GLU A 121 -24.07 20.24 9.25
N GLU A 122 -24.00 19.16 8.45
CA GLU A 122 -24.08 19.17 6.98
C GLU A 122 -23.12 20.18 6.33
N VAL A 123 -21.83 20.07 6.69
CA VAL A 123 -20.80 21.01 6.24
C VAL A 123 -20.16 20.50 4.96
N LYS A 124 -20.09 21.37 3.94
CA LYS A 124 -19.33 21.09 2.73
C LYS A 124 -17.83 21.15 3.03
N LEU A 125 -17.14 20.02 2.89
CA LEU A 125 -15.69 19.88 3.04
C LEU A 125 -15.11 19.35 1.72
N GLY A 126 -14.49 20.24 0.94
CA GLY A 126 -14.04 19.92 -0.41
C GLY A 126 -15.21 19.50 -1.32
N SER A 127 -15.16 18.26 -1.82
CA SER A 127 -16.17 17.68 -2.71
C SER A 127 -17.26 16.87 -2.01
N GLN A 128 -17.25 16.78 -0.68
CA GLN A 128 -18.23 16.02 0.10
C GLN A 128 -18.95 16.89 1.15
N ILE A 129 -20.11 16.41 1.60
CA ILE A 129 -20.83 16.97 2.74
C ILE A 129 -20.62 16.01 3.91
N VAL A 130 -20.09 16.53 5.01
CA VAL A 130 -19.88 15.77 6.24
C VAL A 130 -21.05 15.97 7.20
N ASP A 131 -21.43 14.93 7.94
CA ASP A 131 -22.57 15.00 8.86
C ASP A 131 -22.38 16.08 9.94
N VAL A 132 -21.21 16.10 10.60
CA VAL A 132 -20.84 17.15 11.55
C VAL A 132 -19.36 17.50 11.42
N LEU A 133 -19.02 18.78 11.30
CA LEU A 133 -17.65 19.27 11.41
C LEU A 133 -17.44 19.94 12.77
N CYS A 134 -16.48 19.44 13.53
CA CYS A 134 -16.14 19.91 14.88
C CYS A 134 -14.81 20.67 14.87
N HIS A 135 -14.72 21.70 15.71
CA HIS A 135 -13.49 22.46 15.98
C HIS A 135 -13.20 22.45 17.48
N ASP A 136 -11.93 22.28 17.84
CA ASP A 136 -11.47 22.46 19.23
C ASP A 136 -10.97 23.88 19.49
N LYS A 137 -10.38 24.13 20.67
CA LYS A 137 -9.81 25.45 21.04
C LYS A 137 -8.55 25.81 20.24
N ALA A 138 -7.79 24.81 19.80
CA ALA A 138 -6.53 25.00 19.09
C ALA A 138 -6.76 25.22 17.58
N GLY A 139 -7.99 25.04 17.11
CA GLY A 139 -8.36 25.15 15.70
C GLY A 139 -8.25 23.82 14.94
N ASN A 140 -7.98 22.72 15.64
CA ASN A 140 -8.01 21.40 15.02
C ASN A 140 -9.43 21.08 14.56
N THR A 141 -9.53 20.30 13.49
CA THR A 141 -10.80 19.89 12.89
C THR A 141 -10.99 18.40 13.03
N LEU A 142 -12.24 18.01 13.30
CA LEU A 142 -12.67 16.61 13.30
C LEU A 142 -13.98 16.52 12.52
N ALA A 143 -13.95 15.79 11.41
CA ALA A 143 -15.14 15.40 10.69
C ALA A 143 -15.75 14.15 11.35
N VAL A 144 -17.05 14.20 11.63
CA VAL A 144 -17.79 13.08 12.22
C VAL A 144 -18.91 12.69 11.28
N GLU A 145 -18.87 11.45 10.82
CA GLU A 145 -19.94 10.77 10.10
C GLU A 145 -20.76 9.93 11.07
N ILE A 146 -22.08 9.89 10.86
CA ILE A 146 -22.96 9.04 11.66
C ILE A 146 -23.40 7.85 10.80
N PHE A 147 -23.10 6.64 11.25
CA PHE A 147 -23.56 5.41 10.59
C PHE A 147 -24.78 4.84 11.32
N TYR A 148 -25.86 4.63 10.56
CA TYR A 148 -27.04 3.92 11.06
C TYR A 148 -27.47 2.80 10.11
N THR A 149 -27.61 3.08 8.82
CA THR A 149 -28.01 2.07 7.81
C THR A 149 -27.14 2.03 6.57
N HIS A 150 -26.49 3.14 6.19
CA HIS A 150 -25.69 3.23 4.96
C HIS A 150 -24.22 3.42 5.31
N LYS A 151 -23.41 2.41 5.03
CA LYS A 151 -21.97 2.44 5.30
C LYS A 151 -21.30 3.32 4.25
N LYS A 152 -20.31 4.12 4.64
CA LYS A 152 -19.51 4.89 3.67
C LYS A 152 -18.76 3.94 2.73
N SER A 153 -18.67 4.36 1.46
CA SER A 153 -17.90 3.65 0.45
C SER A 153 -16.41 4.02 0.52
N ASP A 154 -15.54 3.20 -0.05
CA ASP A 154 -14.10 3.49 -0.12
C ASP A 154 -13.81 4.83 -0.84
N VAL A 155 -14.64 5.17 -1.83
CA VAL A 155 -14.58 6.46 -2.55
C VAL A 155 -14.87 7.65 -1.64
N ASP A 156 -15.68 7.50 -0.60
CA ASP A 156 -15.95 8.56 0.37
C ASP A 156 -14.79 8.73 1.34
N ILE A 157 -14.14 7.62 1.72
CA ILE A 157 -12.96 7.61 2.59
C ILE A 157 -11.80 8.38 1.94
N GLU A 158 -11.52 8.13 0.65
CA GLU A 158 -10.45 8.83 -0.08
C GLU A 158 -10.61 10.35 -0.13
N LYS A 159 -11.83 10.87 -0.05
CA LYS A 159 -12.09 12.32 -0.05
C LYS A 159 -11.66 12.99 1.26
N PHE A 160 -11.69 12.28 2.39
CA PHE A 160 -11.20 12.84 3.66
C PHE A 160 -9.69 13.04 3.63
N ALA A 161 -8.95 12.07 3.07
CA ALA A 161 -7.49 12.16 2.94
C ALA A 161 -7.03 13.43 2.19
N LYS A 162 -7.74 13.81 1.12
CA LYS A 162 -7.41 15.02 0.34
C LYS A 162 -7.55 16.32 1.12
N ASN A 163 -8.37 16.34 2.17
CA ASN A 163 -8.58 17.54 2.98
C ASN A 163 -7.68 17.57 4.23
N THR A 164 -6.90 16.50 4.49
CA THR A 164 -6.04 16.37 5.69
C THR A 164 -6.81 16.53 7.00
N VAL A 165 -8.13 16.28 7.00
CA VAL A 165 -9.01 16.43 8.16
C VAL A 165 -9.26 15.06 8.77
N GLU A 166 -8.93 14.93 10.06
CA GLU A 166 -9.23 13.73 10.83
C GLU A 166 -10.73 13.42 10.74
N ALA A 167 -11.06 12.19 10.37
CA ALA A 167 -12.43 11.79 10.11
C ALA A 167 -12.75 10.46 10.79
N ILE A 168 -13.88 10.42 11.48
CA ILE A 168 -14.39 9.23 12.14
C ILE A 168 -15.84 8.97 11.73
N GLU A 169 -16.23 7.71 11.80
CA GLU A 169 -17.62 7.27 11.72
C GLU A 169 -18.04 6.76 13.10
N ILE A 170 -19.16 7.27 13.62
CA ILE A 170 -19.78 6.80 14.85
C ILE A 170 -20.95 5.89 14.48
N ASP A 171 -20.84 4.62 14.86
CA ASP A 171 -21.86 3.60 14.59
C ASP A 171 -22.97 3.64 15.66
N VAL A 172 -24.11 4.20 15.27
CA VAL A 172 -25.33 4.27 16.07
C VAL A 172 -26.38 3.25 15.61
N SER A 173 -26.05 2.33 14.70
CA SER A 173 -26.99 1.34 14.14
C SER A 173 -27.58 0.40 15.20
N GLY A 174 -26.86 0.17 16.30
CA GLY A 174 -27.32 -0.63 17.44
C GLY A 174 -28.28 0.09 18.39
N ILE A 175 -28.52 1.39 18.22
CA ILE A 175 -29.40 2.17 19.09
C ILE A 175 -30.88 1.91 18.72
N PRO A 176 -31.74 1.53 19.68
CA PRO A 176 -33.18 1.38 19.43
C PRO A 176 -33.83 2.67 18.94
N TRP A 177 -34.80 2.56 18.03
CA TRP A 177 -35.53 3.70 17.48
C TRP A 177 -36.34 4.50 18.52
N ASP A 178 -36.62 3.92 19.69
CA ASP A 178 -37.32 4.49 20.85
C ASP A 178 -36.40 4.81 22.04
N ALA A 179 -35.09 4.91 21.78
CA ALA A 179 -34.10 5.29 22.79
C ALA A 179 -34.33 6.73 23.29
N THR A 180 -34.06 6.95 24.58
CA THR A 180 -34.11 8.29 25.20
C THR A 180 -32.92 9.14 24.76
N TYR A 181 -33.00 10.45 25.03
CA TYR A 181 -31.94 11.37 24.63
C TYR A 181 -30.64 11.04 25.37
N GLU A 182 -30.72 10.69 26.66
CA GLU A 182 -29.58 10.33 27.49
C GLU A 182 -28.88 9.06 26.97
N GLN A 183 -29.66 8.10 26.46
CA GLN A 183 -29.12 6.88 25.86
C GLN A 183 -28.38 7.18 24.55
N ILE A 184 -28.97 8.04 23.70
CA ILE A 184 -28.35 8.46 22.43
C ILE A 184 -27.10 9.31 22.72
N GLU A 185 -27.19 10.27 23.64
CA GLU A 185 -26.09 11.15 24.03
C GLU A 185 -24.89 10.35 24.55
N LYS A 186 -25.14 9.43 25.47
CA LYS A 186 -24.09 8.55 26.01
C LYS A 186 -23.46 7.69 24.92
N ALA A 187 -24.26 7.12 24.01
CA ALA A 187 -23.74 6.31 22.92
C ALA A 187 -22.85 7.15 21.97
N VAL A 188 -23.36 8.30 21.51
CA VAL A 188 -22.67 9.17 20.56
C VAL A 188 -21.39 9.74 21.19
N LEU A 189 -21.45 10.29 22.40
CA LEU A 189 -20.30 10.96 23.01
C LEU A 189 -19.27 10.00 23.59
N GLN A 190 -19.65 8.78 24.01
CA GLN A 190 -18.77 7.90 24.78
C GLN A 190 -18.60 6.48 24.20
N ASN A 191 -19.70 5.76 23.96
CA ASN A 191 -19.64 4.28 23.97
C ASN A 191 -19.90 3.58 22.63
N ALA A 192 -20.51 4.24 21.64
CA ALA A 192 -20.74 3.66 20.33
C ALA A 192 -19.42 3.22 19.67
N ARG A 193 -19.44 2.32 18.70
CA ARG A 193 -18.21 1.96 17.99
C ARG A 193 -17.76 3.16 17.14
N ARG A 194 -16.46 3.48 17.17
CA ARG A 194 -15.85 4.46 16.27
C ARG A 194 -14.99 3.75 15.24
N THR A 195 -15.13 4.14 13.98
CA THR A 195 -14.23 3.71 12.90
C THR A 195 -13.49 4.93 12.40
N VAL A 196 -12.17 4.86 12.29
CA VAL A 196 -11.40 5.95 11.69
C VAL A 196 -11.53 5.85 10.17
N LEU A 197 -12.05 6.90 9.55
CA LEU A 197 -12.10 7.06 8.10
C LEU A 197 -10.81 7.69 7.60
N HIS A 198 -10.24 8.64 8.36
CA HIS A 198 -8.96 9.27 8.03
C HIS A 198 -8.21 9.69 9.30
N SER A 199 -6.88 9.51 9.29
CA SER A 199 -5.99 9.89 10.39
C SER A 199 -4.82 10.73 9.88
N PRO A 200 -4.62 11.96 10.41
CA PRO A 200 -3.43 12.76 10.13
C PRO A 200 -2.12 12.08 10.57
N GLN A 201 -2.15 11.23 11.60
CA GLN A 201 -0.98 10.45 12.03
C GLN A 201 -0.58 9.42 10.98
N ALA A 202 -1.55 8.80 10.30
CA ALA A 202 -1.28 7.92 9.17
C ALA A 202 -0.65 8.68 8.00
N ASP A 203 -1.15 9.88 7.67
CA ASP A 203 -0.57 10.74 6.63
C ASP A 203 0.87 11.14 6.98
N GLN A 204 1.11 11.53 8.23
CA GLN A 204 2.46 11.87 8.70
C GLN A 204 3.39 10.66 8.58
N ALA A 205 2.99 9.48 9.04
CA ALA A 205 3.79 8.28 8.93
C ALA A 205 4.08 7.92 7.46
N ARG A 206 3.12 8.15 6.55
CA ARG A 206 3.32 7.94 5.12
C ARG A 206 4.34 8.93 4.55
N ALA A 207 4.21 10.21 4.86
CA ALA A 207 5.14 11.24 4.40
C ALA A 207 6.56 10.98 4.90
N GLU A 208 6.71 10.56 6.16
CA GLU A 208 8.01 10.17 6.70
C GLU A 208 8.55 8.91 6.01
N LEU A 209 7.71 7.89 5.76
CA LEU A 209 8.12 6.68 5.05
C LEU A 209 8.64 6.99 3.64
N VAL A 210 7.94 7.85 2.90
CA VAL A 210 8.38 8.30 1.57
C VAL A 210 9.74 8.97 1.65
N ARG A 211 9.93 9.90 2.61
CA ARG A 211 11.22 10.56 2.81
C ARG A 211 12.33 9.55 3.16
N ASP A 212 12.05 8.60 4.04
CA ASP A 212 13.02 7.58 4.46
C ASP A 212 13.44 6.68 3.26
N ILE A 213 12.51 6.39 2.33
CA ILE A 213 12.80 5.67 1.07
C ILE A 213 13.66 6.53 0.14
N GLU A 214 13.29 7.80 -0.06
CA GLU A 214 14.01 8.73 -0.94
C GLU A 214 15.45 8.98 -0.47
N GLU A 215 15.65 9.19 0.84
CA GLU A 215 16.97 9.37 1.43
C GLU A 215 17.86 8.14 1.24
N ARG A 216 17.30 6.93 1.45
CA ARG A 216 18.02 5.67 1.23
C ARG A 216 18.40 5.49 -0.23
N LEU A 217 17.45 5.70 -1.14
CA LEU A 217 17.70 5.59 -2.57
C LEU A 217 18.74 6.61 -3.05
N SER A 218 18.74 7.83 -2.51
CA SER A 218 19.73 8.85 -2.83
C SER A 218 21.14 8.41 -2.42
N ALA A 219 21.30 7.86 -1.22
CA ALA A 219 22.57 7.33 -0.74
C ALA A 219 23.06 6.14 -1.58
N ASP A 220 22.17 5.21 -1.91
CA ASP A 220 22.48 4.05 -2.73
C ASP A 220 22.85 4.44 -4.17
N LEU A 221 22.18 5.44 -4.76
CA LEU A 221 22.52 5.98 -6.07
C LEU A 221 23.90 6.67 -6.08
N ALA A 222 24.23 7.42 -5.03
CA ALA A 222 25.54 8.06 -4.93
C ALA A 222 26.67 7.01 -4.81
N ALA A 223 26.46 5.96 -4.01
CA ALA A 223 27.41 4.86 -3.88
C ALA A 223 27.54 4.05 -5.18
N PHE A 224 26.43 3.84 -5.89
CA PHE A 224 26.41 3.21 -7.20
C PHE A 224 27.20 4.00 -8.24
N ASP A 225 26.98 5.31 -8.32
CA ASP A 225 27.72 6.18 -9.23
C ASP A 225 29.22 6.18 -8.91
N ALA A 226 29.60 6.22 -7.63
CA ALA A 226 30.99 6.10 -7.21
C ALA A 226 31.62 4.75 -7.60
N MET A 227 30.85 3.66 -7.50
CA MET A 227 31.31 2.33 -7.93
C MET A 227 31.51 2.27 -9.46
N ILE A 228 30.59 2.85 -10.24
CA ILE A 228 30.76 2.97 -11.70
C ILE A 228 32.05 3.73 -12.01
N GLU A 229 32.25 4.92 -11.43
CA GLU A 229 33.45 5.73 -11.68
C GLU A 229 34.74 4.97 -11.33
N MET A 230 34.75 4.27 -10.20
CA MET A 230 35.89 3.44 -9.79
C MET A 230 36.17 2.34 -10.83
N ILE A 231 35.14 1.63 -11.30
CA ILE A 231 35.29 0.56 -12.29
C ILE A 231 35.77 1.11 -13.62
N LEU A 232 35.18 2.22 -14.11
CA LEU A 232 35.58 2.88 -15.36
C LEU A 232 37.04 3.37 -15.33
N ASN A 233 37.56 3.73 -14.16
CA ASN A 233 38.93 4.20 -13.98
C ASN A 233 39.92 3.06 -13.64
N GLY A 234 39.74 1.90 -14.27
CA GLY A 234 40.68 0.77 -14.18
C GLY A 234 40.32 -0.27 -13.11
N GLY A 235 39.32 0.01 -12.26
CA GLY A 235 38.82 -0.96 -11.28
C GLY A 235 38.27 -2.24 -11.92
N TYR A 236 37.91 -2.21 -13.22
CA TYR A 236 37.47 -3.40 -13.93
C TYR A 236 38.53 -4.52 -13.99
N GLU A 237 39.82 -4.23 -13.88
CA GLU A 237 40.89 -5.25 -14.00
C GLU A 237 40.91 -6.24 -12.83
N SER A 238 40.47 -5.79 -11.65
CA SER A 238 40.51 -6.54 -10.39
C SER A 238 39.17 -7.17 -9.99
N LEU A 239 38.13 -7.04 -10.82
CA LEU A 239 36.82 -7.63 -10.55
C LEU A 239 36.87 -9.17 -10.45
N ASP A 240 35.96 -9.72 -9.65
CA ASP A 240 35.80 -11.17 -9.48
C ASP A 240 34.97 -11.76 -10.64
N TYR A 241 35.60 -11.84 -11.81
CA TYR A 241 34.94 -12.31 -13.03
C TYR A 241 34.42 -13.76 -12.90
N PRO A 242 33.15 -14.03 -13.30
CA PRO A 242 32.61 -15.38 -13.25
C PRO A 242 33.39 -16.35 -14.14
N VAL A 243 33.60 -17.55 -13.63
CA VAL A 243 34.33 -18.63 -14.34
C VAL A 243 33.35 -19.44 -15.18
N LEU A 244 33.68 -19.59 -16.46
CA LEU A 244 33.05 -20.59 -17.33
C LEU A 244 33.83 -21.89 -17.18
N SER A 245 33.19 -22.92 -16.63
CA SER A 245 33.81 -24.22 -16.41
C SER A 245 32.94 -25.34 -16.97
N HIS A 246 33.57 -26.46 -17.31
CA HIS A 246 32.88 -27.69 -17.64
C HIS A 246 33.72 -28.90 -17.27
N LEU A 247 33.03 -29.96 -16.86
CA LEU A 247 33.62 -31.24 -16.49
C LEU A 247 32.86 -32.36 -17.20
N VAL A 248 33.60 -33.25 -17.86
CA VAL A 248 33.03 -34.41 -18.54
C VAL A 248 33.66 -35.69 -17.98
N ASN A 249 32.81 -36.63 -17.63
CA ASN A 249 33.18 -37.93 -17.06
C ASN A 249 32.92 -39.05 -18.06
N HIS A 250 33.86 -39.99 -18.19
CA HIS A 250 33.68 -41.18 -19.01
C HIS A 250 34.40 -42.38 -18.40
N ARG A 251 33.80 -43.57 -18.46
CA ARG A 251 34.45 -44.81 -18.04
C ARG A 251 34.93 -45.59 -19.25
N ASP A 252 36.18 -46.04 -19.22
CA ASP A 252 36.71 -46.89 -20.29
C ASP A 252 36.18 -48.34 -20.20
N SER A 253 36.63 -49.19 -21.13
CA SER A 253 36.23 -50.61 -21.20
C SER A 253 36.68 -51.44 -19.99
N LYS A 254 37.61 -50.94 -19.18
CA LYS A 254 38.06 -51.56 -17.92
C LYS A 254 37.34 -50.96 -16.70
N GLY A 255 36.37 -50.05 -16.91
CA GLY A 255 35.60 -49.39 -15.87
C GLY A 255 36.31 -48.21 -15.19
N VAL A 256 37.51 -47.84 -15.63
CA VAL A 256 38.29 -46.73 -15.06
C VAL A 256 37.64 -45.41 -15.45
N LEU A 257 37.38 -44.54 -14.46
CA LEU A 257 36.79 -43.23 -14.67
C LEU A 257 37.86 -42.22 -15.11
N HIS A 258 37.63 -41.62 -16.26
CA HIS A 258 38.41 -40.51 -16.80
C HIS A 258 37.59 -39.22 -16.74
N THR A 259 38.23 -38.13 -16.35
CA THR A 259 37.59 -36.82 -16.22
C THR A 259 38.34 -35.78 -17.03
N GLY A 260 37.65 -35.21 -18.02
CA GLY A 260 38.09 -34.02 -18.74
C GLY A 260 37.59 -32.76 -18.06
N ARG A 261 38.42 -31.73 -18.00
CA ARG A 261 38.09 -30.45 -17.37
C ARG A 261 38.56 -29.30 -18.24
N SER A 262 37.77 -28.25 -18.31
CA SER A 262 38.18 -26.98 -18.89
C SER A 262 37.57 -25.84 -18.10
N GLU A 263 38.39 -24.83 -17.85
CA GLU A 263 37.98 -23.61 -17.17
C GLU A 263 38.53 -22.40 -17.93
N ARG A 264 37.69 -21.39 -18.09
CA ARG A 264 38.05 -20.09 -18.66
C ARG A 264 37.45 -19.01 -17.79
N ARG A 265 38.24 -17.96 -17.55
CA ARG A 265 37.77 -16.75 -16.88
C ARG A 265 37.87 -15.59 -17.86
N PRO A 266 36.85 -15.35 -18.71
CA PRO A 266 36.82 -14.16 -19.55
C PRO A 266 36.90 -12.93 -18.64
N LYS A 267 37.74 -11.96 -19.01
CA LYS A 267 37.90 -10.70 -18.29
C LYS A 267 37.82 -9.54 -19.28
N LEU A 268 37.33 -8.40 -18.82
CA LEU A 268 37.49 -7.17 -19.58
C LEU A 268 38.98 -6.82 -19.68
N THR A 269 39.38 -6.40 -20.87
CA THR A 269 40.70 -5.87 -21.20
C THR A 269 40.66 -4.39 -21.52
N SER A 270 39.48 -3.86 -21.81
CA SER A 270 39.20 -2.42 -21.84
C SER A 270 37.72 -2.18 -21.55
N LEU A 271 37.41 -0.98 -21.08
CA LEU A 271 36.06 -0.51 -20.79
C LEU A 271 35.94 0.93 -21.27
N ASP A 272 34.88 1.23 -22.02
CA ASP A 272 34.62 2.59 -22.49
C ASP A 272 34.18 3.47 -21.32
N LYS A 273 34.62 4.73 -21.32
CA LYS A 273 34.26 5.72 -20.30
C LYS A 273 32.93 6.40 -20.62
N ASP A 274 32.51 6.35 -21.88
CA ASP A 274 31.22 6.90 -22.29
C ASP A 274 30.11 5.97 -21.80
N ILE A 275 29.23 6.52 -20.95
CA ILE A 275 28.11 5.82 -20.35
C ILE A 275 26.78 6.38 -20.84
N VAL A 276 25.79 5.50 -20.97
CA VAL A 276 24.41 5.84 -21.28
C VAL A 276 23.52 5.39 -20.12
N ARG A 277 22.88 6.35 -19.42
CA ARG A 277 21.89 6.03 -18.39
C ARG A 277 20.56 5.68 -19.04
N LEU A 278 20.14 4.42 -18.88
CA LEU A 278 18.90 3.92 -19.48
C LEU A 278 17.69 4.24 -18.59
N LYS A 279 17.85 4.15 -17.26
CA LYS A 279 16.88 4.55 -16.24
C LYS A 279 17.58 4.75 -14.89
N THR A 280 16.87 5.19 -13.86
CA THR A 280 17.40 5.24 -12.48
C THR A 280 17.95 3.86 -12.10
N GLY A 281 19.22 3.79 -11.70
CA GLY A 281 19.88 2.55 -11.30
C GLY A 281 20.34 1.64 -12.45
N LEU A 282 20.17 2.01 -13.73
CA LEU A 282 20.65 1.20 -14.87
C LEU A 282 21.48 2.02 -15.85
N VAL A 283 22.74 1.63 -16.01
CA VAL A 283 23.70 2.31 -16.87
C VAL A 283 24.31 1.30 -17.84
N ARG A 284 24.52 1.71 -19.09
CA ARG A 284 25.17 0.90 -20.12
C ARG A 284 26.44 1.57 -20.60
N THR A 285 27.46 0.77 -20.89
CA THR A 285 28.64 1.14 -21.67
C THR A 285 29.06 -0.06 -22.53
N THR A 286 30.21 0.03 -23.20
CA THR A 286 30.81 -1.05 -23.98
C THR A 286 32.19 -1.40 -23.44
N GLY A 287 32.62 -2.64 -23.65
CA GLY A 287 33.94 -3.09 -23.23
C GLY A 287 34.47 -4.18 -24.15
N VAL A 288 35.76 -4.50 -24.02
CA VAL A 288 36.39 -5.57 -24.79
C VAL A 288 36.80 -6.69 -23.86
N VAL A 289 36.47 -7.92 -24.21
CA VAL A 289 36.90 -9.12 -23.51
C VAL A 289 38.03 -9.81 -24.27
N SER A 290 39.08 -10.19 -23.54
CA SER A 290 40.23 -10.94 -24.07
C SER A 290 40.87 -10.30 -25.31
N ASN A 291 40.92 -8.97 -25.38
CA ASN A 291 41.45 -8.17 -26.50
C ASN A 291 40.80 -8.42 -27.87
N LYS A 292 39.59 -9.01 -27.91
CA LYS A 292 39.00 -9.51 -29.16
C LYS A 292 37.53 -9.27 -29.34
N VAL A 293 36.73 -9.41 -28.27
CA VAL A 293 35.27 -9.41 -28.38
C VAL A 293 34.71 -8.18 -27.71
N GLU A 294 34.12 -7.29 -28.49
CA GLU A 294 33.34 -6.17 -27.96
C GLU A 294 32.01 -6.68 -27.39
N ILE A 295 31.66 -6.20 -26.21
CA ILE A 295 30.46 -6.56 -25.47
C ILE A 295 29.75 -5.32 -24.93
N ASP A 296 28.47 -5.46 -24.61
CA ASP A 296 27.80 -4.48 -23.75
C ASP A 296 28.14 -4.76 -22.28
N VAL A 297 28.33 -3.70 -21.51
CA VAL A 297 28.50 -3.78 -20.06
C VAL A 297 27.39 -2.97 -19.41
N PHE A 298 26.63 -3.60 -18.52
CA PHE A 298 25.54 -3.00 -17.80
C PHE A 298 25.89 -2.89 -16.32
N PHE A 299 25.70 -1.71 -15.74
CA PHE A 299 25.73 -1.50 -14.31
C PHE A 299 24.29 -1.42 -13.79
N SER A 300 23.99 -2.16 -12.73
CA SER A 300 22.67 -2.21 -12.12
C SER A 300 22.75 -1.89 -10.63
N LEU A 301 21.84 -1.06 -10.12
CA LEU A 301 21.75 -0.77 -8.68
C LEU A 301 21.17 -1.97 -7.90
N SER A 302 20.31 -2.76 -8.53
CA SER A 302 19.64 -3.91 -7.90
C SER A 302 19.50 -5.10 -8.86
N ASP A 303 19.20 -6.28 -8.30
CA ASP A 303 18.91 -7.50 -9.08
C ASP A 303 17.51 -7.49 -9.71
N LEU A 304 16.66 -6.53 -9.33
CA LEU A 304 15.25 -6.46 -9.71
C LEU A 304 15.04 -5.57 -10.95
N ILE A 305 16.11 -5.02 -11.51
CA ILE A 305 16.02 -4.13 -12.65
C ILE A 305 15.67 -4.91 -13.91
N ASP A 306 14.42 -4.75 -14.37
CA ASP A 306 13.97 -5.30 -15.64
C ASP A 306 14.78 -4.72 -16.81
N MET A 307 15.45 -5.58 -17.57
CA MET A 307 16.24 -5.21 -18.73
C MET A 307 15.98 -6.22 -19.86
N ALA A 308 15.79 -5.72 -21.08
CA ALA A 308 15.68 -6.58 -22.25
C ALA A 308 16.93 -7.46 -22.38
N LYS A 309 16.73 -8.76 -22.58
CA LYS A 309 17.83 -9.71 -22.73
C LYS A 309 18.73 -9.28 -23.90
N PRO A 310 20.05 -9.15 -23.70
CA PRO A 310 20.94 -8.71 -24.77
C PRO A 310 20.98 -9.75 -25.90
N THR A 311 21.32 -9.32 -27.11
CA THR A 311 21.40 -10.19 -28.30
C THR A 311 22.84 -10.62 -28.64
N LYS A 312 23.80 -10.02 -27.97
CA LYS A 312 25.24 -10.29 -28.05
C LYS A 312 25.80 -10.50 -26.63
N PRO A 313 26.99 -11.10 -26.46
CA PRO A 313 27.57 -11.29 -25.14
C PRO A 313 27.62 -9.97 -24.37
N ALA A 314 27.27 -10.02 -23.09
CA ALA A 314 27.26 -8.85 -22.22
C ALA A 314 27.68 -9.22 -20.79
N LEU A 315 28.18 -8.23 -20.06
CA LEU A 315 28.49 -8.35 -18.63
C LEU A 315 27.51 -7.49 -17.84
N LEU A 316 26.81 -8.08 -16.88
CA LEU A 316 26.03 -7.37 -15.88
C LEU A 316 26.89 -7.24 -14.62
N ILE A 317 27.03 -6.02 -14.12
CA ILE A 317 27.72 -5.66 -12.88
C ILE A 317 26.67 -5.05 -11.95
N VAL A 318 26.27 -5.79 -10.93
CA VAL A 318 25.27 -5.35 -9.95
C VAL A 318 25.98 -4.75 -8.73
N TYR A 319 25.48 -3.62 -8.27
CA TYR A 319 25.87 -3.01 -7.03
C TYR A 319 25.54 -3.88 -5.83
N ASP A 320 26.52 -3.93 -4.94
CA ASP A 320 26.45 -4.57 -3.65
C ASP A 320 27.41 -3.80 -2.73
N LYS A 321 27.04 -3.69 -1.45
CA LYS A 321 27.75 -2.84 -0.48
C LYS A 321 29.17 -3.31 -0.20
N ASP A 322 29.44 -4.60 -0.34
CA ASP A 322 30.76 -5.18 -0.08
C ASP A 322 31.58 -5.27 -1.37
N ARG A 323 31.02 -5.89 -2.42
CA ARG A 323 31.70 -6.06 -3.70
C ARG A 323 30.70 -6.29 -4.84
N PRO A 324 30.89 -5.68 -6.01
CA PRO A 324 29.95 -5.82 -7.11
C PRO A 324 29.82 -7.28 -7.55
N ARG A 325 28.57 -7.70 -7.79
CA ARG A 325 28.24 -9.04 -8.30
C ARG A 325 28.26 -9.01 -9.82
N LEU A 326 28.92 -10.00 -10.43
CA LEU A 326 29.07 -10.07 -11.88
C LEU A 326 28.29 -11.25 -12.46
N GLU A 327 27.66 -11.04 -13.61
CA GLU A 327 26.96 -12.08 -14.37
C GLU A 327 27.23 -11.96 -15.87
N TRP A 328 27.60 -13.07 -16.50
CA TRP A 328 27.73 -13.14 -17.95
C TRP A 328 26.39 -13.44 -18.61
N LEU A 329 25.98 -12.60 -19.56
CA LEU A 329 24.75 -12.76 -20.32
C LEU A 329 25.09 -13.12 -21.78
N CYS A 330 24.31 -14.03 -22.36
CA CYS A 330 24.42 -14.45 -23.78
C CYS A 330 25.83 -14.94 -24.18
N VAL A 331 26.43 -15.77 -23.34
CA VAL A 331 27.78 -16.34 -23.51
C VAL A 331 27.75 -17.82 -23.92
N GLU A 332 26.67 -18.30 -24.53
CA GLU A 332 26.48 -19.71 -24.89
C GLU A 332 27.61 -20.21 -25.80
N LYS A 333 28.03 -19.41 -26.79
CA LYS A 333 29.16 -19.74 -27.68
C LYS A 333 30.49 -19.86 -26.93
N TRP A 334 30.68 -19.08 -25.87
CA TRP A 334 31.89 -19.18 -25.04
C TRP A 334 31.85 -20.44 -24.20
N GLN A 335 30.68 -20.77 -23.63
CA GLN A 335 30.46 -22.00 -22.88
C GLN A 335 30.63 -23.25 -23.76
N GLU A 336 30.12 -23.25 -24.99
CA GLU A 336 30.33 -24.33 -25.97
C GLU A 336 31.81 -24.62 -26.19
N LYS A 337 32.63 -23.57 -26.33
CA LYS A 337 34.08 -23.71 -26.47
C LYS A 337 34.72 -24.32 -25.23
N VAL A 338 34.27 -23.94 -24.02
CA VAL A 338 34.73 -24.57 -22.76
C VAL A 338 34.33 -26.04 -22.72
N ASN A 339 33.12 -26.38 -23.15
CA ASN A 339 32.63 -27.76 -23.20
C ASN A 339 33.46 -28.60 -24.19
N GLU A 340 33.73 -28.06 -25.38
CA GLU A 340 34.59 -28.69 -26.40
C GLU A 340 36.01 -28.93 -25.85
N MET A 341 36.59 -27.96 -25.16
CA MET A 341 37.91 -28.10 -24.56
C MET A 341 37.96 -29.17 -23.44
N ALA A 342 36.92 -29.27 -22.62
CA ALA A 342 36.83 -30.33 -21.60
C ALA A 342 36.76 -31.72 -22.24
N LEU A 343 36.08 -31.85 -23.39
CA LEU A 343 36.07 -33.08 -24.18
C LEU A 343 37.43 -33.40 -24.79
N VAL A 344 38.15 -32.40 -25.31
CA VAL A 344 39.51 -32.59 -25.84
C VAL A 344 40.46 -33.07 -24.73
N ASP A 345 40.40 -32.47 -23.53
CA ASP A 345 41.17 -32.91 -22.37
C ASP A 345 40.86 -34.36 -21.98
N LEU A 346 39.57 -34.73 -21.96
CA LEU A 346 39.14 -36.11 -21.71
C LEU A 346 39.71 -37.09 -22.75
N ILE A 347 39.62 -36.72 -24.04
CA ILE A 347 40.13 -37.54 -25.14
C ILE A 347 41.65 -37.73 -25.05
N ASN A 348 42.39 -36.69 -24.67
CA ASN A 348 43.84 -36.76 -24.51
C ASN A 348 44.26 -37.70 -23.37
N LYS A 349 43.45 -37.80 -22.31
CA LYS A 349 43.64 -38.75 -21.20
C LYS A 349 43.33 -40.20 -21.58
N MET A 350 42.64 -40.44 -22.71
CA MET A 350 42.28 -41.77 -23.20
C MET A 350 42.91 -42.04 -24.58
N PRO A 351 44.24 -42.14 -24.71
CA PRO A 351 44.94 -42.17 -26.00
C PRO A 351 44.61 -43.39 -26.89
N HIS A 352 44.11 -44.48 -26.30
CA HIS A 352 43.79 -45.73 -26.99
C HIS A 352 42.30 -45.93 -27.28
N ILE A 353 41.45 -44.93 -26.99
CA ILE A 353 40.01 -45.05 -27.26
C ILE A 353 39.72 -44.90 -28.77
N LYS A 354 38.87 -45.77 -29.31
CA LYS A 354 38.39 -45.64 -30.70
C LYS A 354 37.37 -44.49 -30.74
N LEU A 355 37.81 -43.32 -31.16
CA LEU A 355 36.96 -42.14 -31.25
C LEU A 355 35.95 -42.25 -32.40
N LEU A 356 34.71 -41.84 -32.14
CA LEU A 356 33.75 -41.59 -33.23
C LEU A 356 34.26 -40.43 -34.11
N PRO A 357 33.91 -40.39 -35.42
CA PRO A 357 34.40 -39.37 -36.35
C PRO A 357 34.22 -37.92 -35.86
N ARG A 358 33.11 -37.63 -35.16
CA ARG A 358 32.85 -36.29 -34.58
C ARG A 358 33.86 -35.87 -33.52
N PHE A 359 34.34 -36.80 -32.69
CA PHE A 359 35.33 -36.53 -31.65
C PHE A 359 36.76 -36.50 -32.20
N GLN A 360 37.03 -37.26 -33.27
CA GLN A 360 38.28 -37.16 -34.01
C GLN A 360 38.43 -35.76 -34.64
N LYS A 361 37.38 -35.29 -35.34
CA LYS A 361 37.34 -33.91 -35.88
C LYS A 361 37.53 -32.86 -34.80
N LEU A 362 36.92 -33.04 -33.63
CA LEU A 362 37.09 -32.13 -32.49
C LEU A 362 38.53 -32.11 -31.98
N LYS A 363 39.17 -33.27 -31.82
CA LYS A 363 40.58 -33.37 -31.41
C LYS A 363 41.50 -32.67 -32.40
N ASP A 364 41.27 -32.86 -33.71
CA ASP A 364 42.10 -32.27 -34.76
C ASP A 364 41.88 -30.75 -34.90
N LYS A 365 40.69 -30.22 -34.59
CA LYS A 365 40.40 -28.78 -34.54
C LYS A 365 41.27 -28.02 -33.51
N TYR A 366 41.75 -28.71 -32.48
CA TYR A 366 42.48 -28.14 -31.34
C TYR A 366 43.89 -28.70 -31.13
N LYS A 367 44.42 -29.44 -32.12
CA LYS A 367 45.87 -29.70 -32.25
C LYS A 367 46.57 -28.44 -32.72
#